data_AF-A0A0F9G1P1-F1
#
_entry.id   AF-A0A0F9G1P1-F1
#
_cell.length_a   1.000
_cell.length_b   1.000
_cell.length_c   1.000
_cell.angle_alpha   90.00
_cell.angle_beta   90.00
_cell.angle_gamma   90.00
#
_symmetry.space_group_name_H-M   'P 1'
#
loop_
_entity.id
_entity.type
_entity.pdbx_description
1 polymer ?
#
loop_
_entity_poly.entity_id
_entity_poly.type
_entity_poly.pdbx_seq_one_letter_code
_entity_poly.pdbx_strand_id
1 'polypeptide(L)'
;TVAIALEFVPALKTVVDTGATLIVVSIPYVANLAFHRDAFAWASRPLGDADPVGNTFQSNVDPISGVALRLELSRQYKQTTYSFDVLGGTKLVRAALATKILG
;
A
#
# COMPACT_ATOMS: atom_id res chain seq x y z
N THR A 1 10.60 33.22 2.34
CA THR A 1 10.77 31.77 2.55
C THR A 1 9.41 31.21 2.93
N VAL A 2 8.90 30.21 2.21
CA VAL A 2 7.62 29.59 2.55
C VAL A 2 7.86 28.65 3.73
N ALA A 3 7.09 28.78 4.80
CA ALA A 3 7.14 27.85 5.92
C ALA A 3 6.54 26.50 5.48
N ILE A 4 7.29 25.42 5.68
CA ILE A 4 6.86 24.05 5.39
C ILE A 4 6.68 23.33 6.73
N ALA A 5 5.50 22.79 6.98
CA ALA A 5 5.28 21.90 8.11
C ALA A 5 5.86 20.51 7.80
N LEU A 6 6.67 19.99 8.73
CA LEU A 6 7.26 18.65 8.63
C LEU A 6 6.68 17.76 9.73
N GLU A 7 6.31 16.54 9.37
CA GLU A 7 5.88 15.50 10.30
C GLU A 7 6.90 14.35 10.29
N PHE A 8 7.28 13.87 11.47
CA PHE A 8 8.22 12.77 11.64
C PHE A 8 7.48 11.49 12.04
N VAL A 9 7.72 10.41 11.29
CA VAL A 9 7.16 9.09 11.60
C VAL A 9 8.30 8.05 11.59
N PRO A 10 8.59 7.39 12.72
CA PRO A 10 8.00 7.60 14.06
C PRO A 10 8.37 8.98 14.64
N ALA A 11 7.65 9.40 15.68
CA ALA A 11 7.93 10.66 16.36
C ALA A 11 9.36 10.69 16.94
N LEU A 12 9.92 11.89 17.01
CA LEU A 12 11.22 12.14 17.64
C LEU A 12 11.21 11.67 19.10
N LYS A 13 12.27 10.96 19.52
CA LYS A 13 12.40 10.47 20.90
C LYS A 13 12.75 11.57 21.91
N THR A 14 13.23 12.71 21.42
CA THR A 14 13.71 13.83 22.23
C THR A 14 13.18 15.14 21.67
N VAL A 15 12.88 16.08 22.55
CA VAL A 15 12.55 17.46 22.17
C VAL A 15 13.80 18.10 21.57
N VAL A 16 13.62 18.83 20.46
CA VAL A 16 14.67 19.63 19.83
C VAL A 16 14.48 21.09 20.22
N ASP A 17 15.58 21.82 20.36
CA ASP A 17 15.55 23.24 20.68
C ASP A 17 14.85 24.06 19.60
N THR A 18 14.25 25.17 20.02
CA THR A 18 13.63 26.11 19.08
C THR A 18 14.71 26.75 18.22
N GLY A 19 14.54 26.69 16.89
CA GLY A 19 15.52 27.21 15.94
C GLY A 19 16.65 26.24 15.57
N ALA A 20 16.55 24.96 15.94
CA ALA A 20 17.53 23.95 15.53
C ALA A 20 17.62 23.81 14.00
N THR A 21 18.84 23.71 13.48
CA THR A 21 19.12 23.49 12.06
C THR A 21 18.83 22.04 11.67
N LEU A 22 17.98 21.84 10.66
CA LEU A 22 17.73 20.54 10.06
C LEU A 22 18.62 20.36 8.82
N ILE A 23 19.42 19.30 8.78
CA ILE A 23 20.18 18.93 7.59
C ILE A 23 19.40 17.84 6.86
N VAL A 24 18.92 18.17 5.65
CA VAL A 24 18.26 17.21 4.77
C VAL A 24 19.28 16.71 3.75
N VAL A 25 19.63 15.43 3.83
CA VAL A 25 20.49 14.79 2.83
C VAL A 25 19.58 14.32 1.68
N SER A 26 19.61 15.04 0.56
CA SER A 26 18.74 14.80 -0.60
C SER A 26 19.52 14.29 -1.81
N ILE A 27 20.26 13.20 -1.64
CA ILE A 27 20.92 12.52 -2.75
C ILE A 27 19.95 11.45 -3.30
N PRO A 28 19.72 11.34 -4.62
CA PRO A 28 19.00 10.21 -5.17
C PRO A 28 19.72 8.91 -4.83
N TYR A 29 19.02 7.99 -4.17
CA TYR A 29 19.57 6.68 -3.83
C TYR A 29 18.53 5.58 -4.05
N VAL A 30 19.01 4.36 -4.26
CA VAL A 30 18.15 3.17 -4.29
C VAL A 30 17.84 2.79 -2.85
N ALA A 31 16.56 2.90 -2.46
CA ALA A 31 16.13 2.56 -1.10
C ALA A 31 16.07 1.03 -0.92
N ASN A 32 17.14 0.45 -0.36
CA ASN A 32 17.13 -0.94 0.07
C ASN A 32 16.29 -1.07 1.34
N LEU A 33 15.41 -2.08 1.41
CA LEU A 33 14.50 -2.28 2.54
C LEU A 33 14.92 -3.51 3.33
N ALA A 34 15.03 -3.38 4.65
CA ALA A 34 15.21 -4.50 5.56
C ALA A 34 14.09 -4.48 6.59
N PHE A 35 13.37 -5.60 6.73
CA PHE A 35 12.25 -5.69 7.65
C PHE A 35 12.06 -7.11 8.18
N HIS A 36 11.53 -7.22 9.40
CA HIS A 36 11.02 -8.48 9.94
C HIS A 36 9.64 -8.80 9.33
N ARG A 37 9.30 -10.10 9.21
CA ARG A 37 8.02 -10.57 8.65
C ARG A 37 6.77 -9.92 9.27
N ASP A 38 6.84 -9.53 10.54
CA ASP A 38 5.72 -8.94 11.29
C ASP A 38 5.69 -7.39 11.24
N ALA A 39 6.56 -6.75 10.45
CA ALA A 39 6.58 -5.29 10.33
C ALA A 39 5.35 -4.77 9.59
N PHE A 40 4.94 -5.49 8.53
CA PHE A 40 3.85 -5.13 7.64
C PHE A 40 2.70 -6.12 7.78
N ALA A 41 1.47 -5.61 7.71
CA ALA A 41 0.29 -6.42 7.55
C ALA A 41 -0.40 -6.05 6.24
N TRP A 42 -0.81 -7.07 5.50
CA TRP A 42 -1.71 -6.96 4.37
C TRP A 42 -3.07 -7.51 4.78
N ALA A 43 -4.13 -6.79 4.45
CA ALA A 43 -5.49 -7.25 4.61
C ALA A 43 -6.24 -7.07 3.28
N SER A 44 -6.95 -8.11 2.86
CA SER A 44 -7.86 -8.06 1.72
C SER A 44 -9.27 -8.46 2.15
N ARG A 45 -10.26 -7.93 1.45
CA ARG A 45 -11.66 -8.30 1.61
C ARG A 45 -12.22 -8.65 0.23
N PRO A 46 -12.84 -9.83 0.04
CA PRO A 46 -13.57 -10.11 -1.18
C PRO A 46 -14.63 -9.04 -1.43
N LEU A 47 -14.64 -8.46 -2.63
CA LEU A 47 -15.72 -7.58 -3.06
C LEU A 47 -16.98 -8.43 -3.24
N GLY A 48 -18.05 -8.08 -2.53
CA GLY A 48 -19.35 -8.75 -2.68
C GLY A 48 -19.95 -8.48 -4.05
N ASP A 49 -20.90 -9.32 -4.45
CA ASP A 49 -21.61 -9.15 -5.71
C ASP A 49 -22.43 -7.84 -5.65
N ALA A 50 -22.18 -6.95 -6.61
CA ALA A 50 -23.09 -5.85 -6.91
C ALA A 50 -24.19 -6.40 -7.82
N ASP A 51 -25.43 -5.92 -7.66
CA ASP A 51 -26.62 -6.39 -8.39
C ASP A 51 -26.30 -6.58 -9.89
N PRO A 52 -26.27 -7.84 -10.40
CA PRO A 52 -25.74 -8.15 -11.71
C PRO A 52 -26.74 -7.73 -12.78
N VAL A 53 -26.72 -6.45 -13.17
CA VAL A 53 -27.45 -5.94 -14.34
C VAL A 53 -26.74 -6.41 -15.62
N GLY A 54 -26.82 -7.73 -15.91
CA GLY A 54 -26.27 -8.36 -17.12
C GLY A 54 -24.78 -8.75 -17.07
N ASN A 55 -24.07 -8.44 -15.98
CA ASN A 55 -22.66 -8.83 -15.81
C ASN A 55 -22.55 -10.10 -14.95
N THR A 56 -21.55 -10.93 -15.23
CA THR A 56 -21.25 -12.13 -14.43
C THR A 56 -20.04 -11.84 -13.54
N PHE A 57 -20.18 -12.07 -12.23
CA PHE A 57 -19.10 -11.95 -11.28
C PHE A 57 -18.64 -13.34 -10.81
N GLN A 58 -17.33 -13.53 -10.68
CA GLN A 58 -16.73 -14.73 -10.10
C GLN A 58 -15.61 -14.34 -9.14
N SER A 59 -15.61 -14.93 -7.95
CA SER A 59 -14.49 -14.77 -7.01
C SER A 59 -13.50 -15.92 -7.17
N ASN A 60 -12.21 -15.62 -7.23
CA ASN A 60 -11.15 -16.62 -7.20
C ASN A 60 -10.00 -16.17 -6.29
N VAL A 61 -9.24 -17.12 -5.75
CA VAL A 61 -8.03 -16.84 -4.97
C VAL A 61 -6.83 -17.22 -5.83
N ASP A 62 -5.90 -16.28 -6.03
CA ASP A 62 -4.67 -16.59 -6.76
C ASP A 62 -3.85 -17.64 -5.98
N PRO A 63 -3.57 -18.81 -6.57
CA PRO A 63 -2.85 -19.88 -5.88
C PRO A 63 -1.39 -19.54 -5.55
N ILE A 64 -0.79 -18.51 -6.19
CA ILE A 64 0.60 -18.12 -5.94
C ILE A 64 0.67 -17.06 -4.83
N SER A 65 -0.07 -15.96 -4.96
CA SER A 65 -0.04 -14.85 -3.98
C SER A 65 -1.02 -15.03 -2.81
N GLY A 66 -2.03 -15.89 -2.94
CA GLY A 66 -3.11 -16.04 -1.96
C GLY A 66 -4.09 -14.87 -1.93
N VAL A 67 -4.03 -13.94 -2.89
CA VAL A 67 -4.89 -12.76 -2.94
C VAL A 67 -6.25 -13.14 -3.53
N ALA A 68 -7.33 -12.73 -2.84
CA ALA A 68 -8.69 -12.85 -3.34
C ALA A 68 -8.98 -11.80 -4.41
N LEU A 69 -9.32 -12.26 -5.61
CA LEU A 69 -9.66 -11.45 -6.77
C LEU A 69 -11.14 -11.68 -7.12
N ARG A 70 -11.78 -10.64 -7.62
CA ARG A 70 -13.05 -10.77 -8.32
C ARG A 70 -12.79 -10.58 -9.82
N LEU A 71 -13.49 -11.38 -10.61
CA LEU A 71 -13.53 -11.32 -12.06
C LEU A 71 -14.92 -10.84 -12.45
N GLU A 72 -14.97 -9.72 -13.15
CA GLU A 72 -16.16 -9.23 -13.82
C GLU A 72 -16.08 -9.59 -15.31
N LEU A 73 -17.10 -10.29 -15.77
CA LEU A 73 -17.34 -10.57 -17.18
C LEU A 73 -18.51 -9.72 -17.66
N SER A 74 -18.22 -8.77 -18.54
CA SER A 74 -19.22 -7.89 -19.14
C SER A 74 -19.18 -7.97 -20.66
N ARG A 75 -20.34 -7.76 -21.30
CA ARG A 75 -20.46 -7.73 -22.75
C ARG A 75 -21.06 -6.40 -23.20
N GLN A 76 -20.27 -5.60 -23.90
CA GLN A 76 -20.72 -4.31 -24.46
C GLN A 76 -20.26 -4.22 -25.91
N TYR A 77 -21.10 -3.67 -26.80
CA TYR A 77 -20.76 -3.49 -28.23
C TYR A 77 -20.24 -4.74 -28.94
N LYS A 78 -20.78 -5.92 -28.59
CA LYS A 78 -20.32 -7.24 -29.08
C LYS A 78 -18.88 -7.60 -28.71
N GLN A 79 -18.28 -6.90 -27.76
CA GLN A 79 -16.98 -7.21 -27.17
C GLN A 79 -17.19 -7.80 -25.78
N THR A 80 -16.38 -8.80 -25.45
CA THR A 80 -16.33 -9.43 -24.13
C THR A 80 -15.14 -8.86 -23.38
N THR A 81 -15.38 -8.23 -22.24
CA THR A 81 -14.34 -7.64 -21.39
C THR A 81 -14.21 -8.44 -20.10
N TYR A 82 -12.98 -8.77 -19.74
CA TYR A 82 -12.61 -9.41 -18.48
C TYR A 82 -11.91 -8.36 -17.62
N SER A 83 -12.48 -8.03 -16.47
CA SER A 83 -11.90 -7.08 -15.52
C SER A 83 -11.62 -7.80 -14.21
N PHE A 84 -10.39 -7.64 -13.69
CA PHE A 84 -10.02 -8.15 -12.37
C PHE A 84 -9.95 -7.01 -11.38
N ASP A 85 -10.58 -7.20 -10.23
CA ASP A 85 -10.58 -6.24 -9.14
C ASP A 85 -10.20 -6.88 -7.80
N VAL A 86 -9.51 -6.09 -6.99
CA VAL A 86 -9.02 -6.47 -5.66
C VAL A 86 -9.23 -5.32 -4.69
N LEU A 87 -9.79 -5.64 -3.54
CA LEU A 87 -9.85 -4.72 -2.41
C LEU A 87 -8.85 -5.17 -1.35
N GLY A 88 -7.81 -4.38 -1.17
CA GLY A 88 -6.79 -4.65 -0.18
C GLY A 88 -6.02 -3.41 0.24
N GLY A 89 -5.37 -3.51 1.39
CA GLY A 89 -4.58 -2.44 1.98
C GLY A 89 -3.44 -3.00 2.79
N THR A 90 -2.39 -2.18 2.92
CA THR A 90 -1.19 -2.51 3.69
C THR A 90 -1.01 -1.50 4.81
N LYS A 91 -0.41 -1.93 5.92
CA LYS A 91 0.00 -1.02 6.99
C LYS A 91 1.33 -1.46 7.59
N LEU A 92 2.20 -0.50 7.86
CA LEU A 92 3.35 -0.68 8.75
C LEU A 92 2.83 -0.72 10.19
N VAL A 93 2.57 -1.93 10.69
CA VAL A 93 1.99 -2.13 12.03
C VAL A 93 3.05 -1.90 13.09
N ARG A 94 4.30 -2.26 12.81
CA ARG A 94 5.42 -2.15 13.74
C ARG A 94 6.60 -1.47 13.07
N ALA A 95 6.61 -0.14 13.11
CA ALA A 95 7.63 0.68 12.45
C ALA A 95 9.07 0.39 12.92
N ALA A 96 9.25 0.00 14.19
CA ALA A 96 10.56 -0.35 14.74
C ALA A 96 11.21 -1.60 14.10
N LEU A 97 10.43 -2.42 13.36
CA LEU A 97 10.90 -3.65 12.74
C LEU A 97 11.22 -3.51 11.25
N ALA A 98 11.17 -2.29 10.70
CA ALA A 98 11.51 -2.01 9.32
C ALA A 98 12.45 -0.81 9.24
N THR A 99 13.41 -0.87 8.34
CA THR A 99 14.31 0.25 8.06
C THR A 99 14.62 0.34 6.57
N LYS A 100 15.02 1.54 6.15
CA LYS A 100 15.63 1.79 4.84
C LYS A 100 17.14 1.84 5.03
N ILE A 101 17.88 1.21 4.14
CA ILE A 101 19.34 1.17 4.15
C ILE A 101 19.84 1.98 2.95
N LEU A 102 20.70 2.95 3.25
CA LEU A 102 21.49 3.69 2.27
C LEU A 102 22.92 3.14 2.33
N GLY A 103 23.40 2.62 1.20
CA GLY A 103 24.75 2.06 1.05
C GLY A 103 25.75 3.08 0.52
#